data_AF-A0AB39TVE1-F1
#
_entry.id   AF-A0AB39TVE1-F1
#
_cell.length_a   1.000
_cell.length_b   1.000
_cell.length_c   1.000
_cell.angle_alpha   90.00
_cell.angle_beta   90.00
_cell.angle_gamma   90.00
#
_symmetry.space_group_name_H-M   'P 1'
#
loop_
_entity.id
_entity.type
_entity.pdbx_description
1 polymer ?
#
loop_
_entity_poly.entity_id
_entity_poly.type
_entity_poly.pdbx_seq_one_letter_code
_entity_poly.pdbx_strand_id
1 'polypeptide(L)'
;MADTVDVLELRIICPPAAEVGLEVRPIIGGRDVFAGSRYRSVRPRHLLGSAGPLRATATPREVRIATTGCAEECCGAVHVTIRREAEHVLWTGWRNPMDEDFGVPACRFSAAQYDAEVARAEADRSWQWPGTMVADLLEAKLTGDGSGLAAWDCELEAIWDGWNEPDRIDVVLRHPRGCDEREDHWLQFGIRLPITADDPVGQAERLEARLTAEDPRATAQVWGGSPAAAEKLGYRWPPEYPWDS
;
A
#
# COMPACT_ATOMS: atom_id res chain seq x y z
N MET A 1 3.31 20.99 37.03
CA MET A 1 3.86 20.79 35.67
C MET A 1 2.67 20.90 34.74
N ALA A 2 2.64 21.89 33.84
CA ALA A 2 1.47 22.11 32.98
C ALA A 2 1.19 20.84 32.16
N ASP A 3 -0.06 20.37 32.21
CA ASP A 3 -0.60 19.26 31.41
C ASP A 3 -0.55 19.72 29.94
N THR A 4 0.60 19.52 29.31
CA THR A 4 0.90 20.11 28.01
C THR A 4 0.31 19.18 26.95
N VAL A 5 -0.63 19.69 26.17
CA VAL A 5 -1.23 18.96 25.06
C VAL A 5 -0.32 19.10 23.85
N ASP A 6 0.12 17.97 23.32
CA ASP A 6 0.87 17.87 22.07
C ASP A 6 -0.02 18.18 20.87
N VAL A 7 0.60 18.61 19.78
CA VAL A 7 -0.05 18.81 18.49
C VAL A 7 0.49 17.78 17.51
N LEU A 8 -0.42 17.06 16.86
CA LEU A 8 -0.08 16.12 15.78
C LEU A 8 -0.21 16.80 14.42
N GLU A 9 0.78 16.60 13.56
CA GLU A 9 0.70 16.85 12.12
C GLU A 9 1.18 15.59 11.40
N LEU A 10 0.42 15.12 10.41
CA LEU A 10 0.72 13.96 9.58
C LEU A 10 1.19 14.45 8.21
N ARG A 11 2.49 14.34 7.95
CA ARG A 11 3.07 14.70 6.65
C ARG A 11 3.19 13.48 5.76
N ILE A 12 2.63 13.55 4.57
CA ILE A 12 2.78 12.50 3.57
C ILE A 12 4.01 12.85 2.74
N ILE A 13 5.09 12.08 2.93
CA ILE A 13 6.34 12.27 2.18
C ILE A 13 6.32 11.34 0.97
N CYS A 14 6.54 11.96 -0.19
CA CYS A 14 6.87 11.28 -1.44
C CYS A 14 8.38 11.47 -1.66
N PRO A 15 9.24 10.51 -1.25
CA PRO A 15 10.66 10.58 -1.55
C PRO A 15 10.91 10.53 -3.08
N PRO A 16 12.12 10.76 -3.61
CA PRO A 16 12.43 10.72 -5.06
C PRO A 16 12.61 9.29 -5.61
N ALA A 17 12.21 9.03 -6.86
CA ALA A 17 11.94 7.71 -7.52
C ALA A 17 12.79 6.47 -7.13
N ALA A 18 14.04 6.69 -6.69
CA ALA A 18 14.99 5.65 -6.31
C ALA A 18 14.92 5.25 -4.81
N GLU A 19 14.19 6.00 -3.98
CA GLU A 19 14.22 5.87 -2.52
C GLU A 19 12.83 5.60 -1.94
N VAL A 20 12.37 4.33 -1.99
CA VAL A 20 11.27 3.79 -1.16
C VAL A 20 9.87 4.41 -1.38
N GLY A 21 8.80 3.70 -1.01
CA GLY A 21 7.42 4.15 -1.24
C GLY A 21 6.95 5.29 -0.30
N LEU A 22 5.73 5.79 -0.53
CA LEU A 22 5.08 6.85 0.27
C LEU A 22 5.11 6.59 1.78
N GLU A 23 5.37 7.62 2.59
CA GLU A 23 5.43 7.54 4.06
C GLU A 23 4.49 8.54 4.74
N VAL A 24 3.77 8.12 5.80
CA VAL A 24 3.03 9.05 6.68
C VAL A 24 3.86 9.43 7.90
N ARG A 25 4.55 10.57 7.89
CA ARG A 25 5.41 11.00 9.00
C ARG A 25 4.60 11.70 10.10
N PRO A 26 4.58 11.16 11.34
CA PRO A 26 4.04 11.87 12.48
C PRO A 26 5.02 12.96 12.94
N ILE A 27 4.56 14.19 12.90
CA ILE A 27 5.23 15.36 13.46
C ILE A 27 4.51 15.71 14.76
N ILE A 28 5.21 15.59 15.89
CA ILE A 28 4.64 15.79 17.23
C ILE A 28 5.29 17.02 17.86
N GLY A 29 4.50 18.05 18.14
CA GLY A 29 5.01 19.32 18.66
C GLY A 29 6.07 19.95 17.75
N GLY A 30 5.90 19.81 16.43
CA GLY A 30 6.82 20.32 15.42
C GLY A 30 8.07 19.47 15.16
N ARG A 31 8.21 18.30 15.80
CA ARG A 31 9.35 17.39 15.61
C ARG A 31 8.91 16.12 14.88
N ASP A 32 9.59 15.80 13.78
CA ASP A 32 9.43 14.50 13.12
C ASP A 32 9.98 13.40 14.02
N VAL A 33 9.10 12.48 14.43
CA VAL A 33 9.42 11.37 15.34
C VAL A 33 10.54 10.48 14.78
N PHE A 34 10.63 10.35 13.46
CA PHE A 34 11.58 9.45 12.79
C PHE A 34 12.68 10.21 12.04
N ALA A 35 12.83 11.52 12.24
CA ALA A 35 13.89 12.29 11.56
C ALA A 35 15.28 11.75 11.92
N GLY A 36 16.13 11.58 10.91
CA GLY A 36 17.49 11.05 11.08
C GLY A 36 17.55 9.58 11.49
N SER A 37 16.42 8.87 11.53
CA SER A 37 16.36 7.45 11.88
C SER A 37 16.31 6.54 10.65
N ARG A 38 16.59 5.25 10.87
CA ARG A 38 16.41 4.20 9.86
C ARG A 38 14.93 3.80 9.67
N TYR A 39 14.03 4.31 10.50
CA TYR A 39 12.60 3.99 10.44
C TYR A 39 11.94 4.72 9.27
N ARG A 40 11.12 3.97 8.55
CA ARG A 40 10.30 4.39 7.42
C ARG A 40 8.85 4.24 7.82
N SER A 41 8.08 5.31 7.73
CA SER A 41 6.68 5.24 8.16
C SER A 41 5.85 4.36 7.22
N VAL A 42 4.77 3.79 7.74
CA VAL A 42 3.89 2.94 6.93
C VAL A 42 3.15 3.81 5.90
N ARG A 43 2.87 3.22 4.72
CA ARG A 43 2.12 3.86 3.64
C ARG A 43 0.75 4.39 4.10
N PRO A 44 0.23 5.49 3.52
CA PRO A 44 -1.08 6.07 3.84
C PRO A 44 -2.21 5.06 3.96
N ARG A 45 -2.35 4.14 2.99
CA ARG A 45 -3.43 3.14 2.95
C ARG A 45 -3.51 2.20 4.14
N HIS A 46 -2.42 2.02 4.91
CA HIS A 46 -2.44 1.15 6.08
C HIS A 46 -2.67 1.90 7.39
N LEU A 47 -2.58 3.23 7.41
CA LEU A 47 -2.74 4.05 8.61
C LEU A 47 -4.03 4.88 8.59
N LEU A 48 -4.44 5.31 7.40
CA LEU A 48 -5.52 6.25 7.15
C LEU A 48 -6.73 5.55 6.54
N GLY A 49 -7.93 6.03 6.84
CA GLY A 49 -9.19 5.52 6.30
C GLY A 49 -10.32 5.55 7.32
N SER A 50 -11.56 5.37 6.86
CA SER A 50 -12.76 5.43 7.73
C SER A 50 -12.73 4.45 8.90
N ALA A 51 -12.02 3.33 8.77
CA ALA A 51 -11.74 2.36 9.83
C ALA A 51 -10.22 2.18 10.07
N GLY A 52 -9.41 3.15 9.66
CA GLY A 52 -7.95 3.07 9.70
C GLY A 52 -7.39 3.02 11.13
N PRO A 53 -6.19 2.45 11.33
CA PRO A 53 -5.59 2.30 12.66
C PRO A 53 -5.39 3.60 13.44
N LEU A 54 -5.23 4.74 12.75
CA LEU A 54 -5.12 6.06 13.40
C LEU A 54 -6.47 6.62 13.89
N ARG A 55 -7.61 5.98 13.61
CA ARG A 55 -8.90 6.40 14.17
C ARG A 55 -8.98 5.97 15.65
N ALA A 56 -8.72 6.91 16.55
CA ALA A 56 -8.67 6.65 17.98
C ALA A 56 -10.06 6.31 18.55
N THR A 57 -10.13 5.18 19.26
CA THR A 57 -11.34 4.73 19.97
C THR A 57 -11.06 4.57 21.46
N ALA A 58 -12.11 4.42 22.28
CA ALA A 58 -11.95 4.16 23.71
C ALA A 58 -11.22 2.83 24.00
N THR A 59 -11.31 1.87 23.08
CA THR A 59 -10.55 0.62 23.14
C THR A 59 -9.11 0.89 22.69
N PRO A 60 -8.09 0.65 23.54
CA PRO A 60 -6.69 0.79 23.15
C PRO A 60 -6.35 -0.19 22.02
N ARG A 61 -5.59 0.30 21.04
CA ARG A 61 -5.12 -0.49 19.89
C ARG A 61 -3.64 -0.25 19.68
N GLU A 62 -2.89 -1.33 19.48
CA GLU A 62 -1.52 -1.23 19.04
C GLU A 62 -1.47 -1.01 17.53
N VAL A 63 -0.70 -0.02 17.11
CA VAL A 63 -0.59 0.42 15.72
C VAL A 63 0.88 0.41 15.32
N ARG A 64 1.19 -0.35 14.27
CA ARG A 64 2.48 -0.31 13.60
C ARG A 64 2.59 0.97 12.79
N ILE A 65 3.43 1.90 13.22
CA ILE A 65 3.55 3.23 12.62
C ILE A 65 4.79 3.38 11.74
N ALA A 66 5.83 2.56 11.94
CA ALA A 66 6.99 2.53 11.06
C ALA A 66 7.64 1.14 10.97
N THR A 67 8.35 0.88 9.89
CA THR A 67 9.17 -0.32 9.66
C THR A 67 10.58 0.08 9.29
N THR A 68 11.50 -0.88 9.25
CA THR A 68 12.89 -0.63 8.81
C THR A 68 13.18 -1.42 7.54
N GLY A 69 12.55 -1.06 6.43
CA GLY A 69 12.91 -1.46 5.06
C GLY A 69 12.74 -2.95 4.68
N CYS A 70 12.91 -3.90 5.60
CA CYS A 70 12.75 -5.34 5.40
C CYS A 70 11.54 -5.89 6.20
N ALA A 71 11.28 -7.20 6.10
CA ALA A 71 10.23 -7.87 6.87
C ALA A 71 10.40 -7.61 8.39
N GLU A 72 9.28 -7.47 9.11
CA GLU A 72 9.25 -7.11 10.54
C GLU A 72 10.12 -8.05 11.40
N GLU A 73 10.16 -9.32 11.02
CA GLU A 73 10.93 -10.40 11.65
C GLU A 73 12.46 -10.24 11.54
N CYS A 74 12.94 -9.44 10.59
CA CYS A 74 14.38 -9.30 10.32
C CYS A 74 14.95 -7.94 10.74
N CYS A 75 14.22 -6.83 10.60
CA CYS A 75 14.76 -5.49 10.88
C CYS A 75 14.02 -4.73 12.00
N GLY A 76 12.82 -5.17 12.38
CA GLY A 76 11.99 -4.56 13.41
C GLY A 76 11.04 -3.49 12.90
N ALA A 77 10.02 -3.19 13.72
CA ALA A 77 8.99 -2.21 13.46
C ALA A 77 8.68 -1.41 14.72
N VAL A 78 8.24 -0.16 14.54
CA VAL A 78 7.80 0.70 15.64
C VAL A 78 6.30 0.58 15.79
N HIS A 79 5.90 0.23 17.01
CA HIS A 79 4.51 0.13 17.43
C HIS A 79 4.22 1.19 18.49
N VAL A 80 2.98 1.70 18.48
CA VAL A 80 2.45 2.62 19.48
C VAL A 80 1.03 2.22 19.85
N THR A 81 0.67 2.31 21.12
CA THR A 81 -0.71 2.11 21.58
C THR A 81 -1.47 3.42 21.51
N ILE A 82 -2.57 3.43 20.74
CA ILE A 82 -3.46 4.57 20.58
C ILE A 82 -4.75 4.30 21.36
N ARG A 83 -5.15 5.26 22.21
CA ARG A 83 -6.41 5.22 22.94
C ARG A 83 -7.04 6.59 23.06
N ARG A 84 -8.36 6.68 22.93
CA ARG A 84 -9.14 7.88 23.25
C ARG A 84 -9.60 7.85 24.70
N GLU A 85 -9.39 8.96 25.40
CA GLU A 85 -9.87 9.23 26.75
C GLU A 85 -10.64 10.56 26.75
N ALA A 86 -11.96 10.48 26.62
CA ALA A 86 -12.85 11.65 26.54
C ALA A 86 -12.34 12.68 25.50
N GLU A 87 -11.84 13.81 25.97
CA GLU A 87 -11.34 14.94 25.18
C GLU A 87 -9.88 14.80 24.72
N HIS A 88 -9.24 13.66 25.01
CA HIS A 88 -7.83 13.43 24.67
C HIS A 88 -7.62 12.14 23.90
N VAL A 89 -6.58 12.13 23.07
CA VAL A 89 -6.04 10.92 22.45
C VAL A 89 -4.63 10.73 23.00
N LEU A 90 -4.35 9.52 23.49
CA LEU A 90 -3.07 9.16 24.06
C LEU A 90 -2.34 8.22 23.12
N TRP A 91 -1.06 8.52 22.89
CA TRP A 91 -0.12 7.63 22.23
C TRP A 91 0.90 7.19 23.28
N THR A 92 0.85 5.92 23.67
CA THR A 92 1.65 5.37 24.77
C THR A 92 2.26 4.04 24.38
N GLY A 93 3.18 3.51 25.20
CA GLY A 93 3.75 2.18 24.98
C GLY A 93 4.52 2.06 23.67
N TRP A 94 5.17 3.13 23.24
CA TRP A 94 6.07 3.10 22.09
C TRP A 94 7.12 2.02 22.28
N ARG A 95 7.27 1.14 21.29
CA ARG A 95 8.24 0.06 21.35
C ARG A 95 8.73 -0.34 19.97
N ASN A 96 9.94 -0.84 19.91
CA ASN A 96 10.42 -1.68 18.81
C ASN A 96 10.86 -3.03 19.41
N PRO A 97 10.24 -4.15 19.03
CA PRO A 97 10.64 -5.48 19.52
C PRO A 97 12.11 -5.85 19.29
N MET A 98 12.78 -5.22 18.31
CA MET A 98 14.17 -5.50 17.93
C MET A 98 15.16 -4.42 18.42
N ASP A 99 14.69 -3.43 19.17
CA ASP A 99 15.49 -2.32 19.70
C ASP A 99 14.94 -1.95 21.08
N GLU A 100 15.48 -2.60 22.12
CA GLU A 100 15.02 -2.44 23.52
C GLU A 100 15.25 -1.02 24.06
N ASP A 101 16.19 -0.28 23.46
CA ASP A 101 16.50 1.10 23.81
C ASP A 101 15.61 2.12 23.08
N PHE A 102 14.71 1.65 22.18
CA PHE A 102 13.79 2.52 21.47
C PHE A 102 12.80 3.17 22.45
N GLY A 103 12.94 4.48 22.66
CA GLY A 103 12.10 5.24 23.56
C GLY A 103 11.57 6.53 22.93
N VAL A 104 10.27 6.56 22.63
CA VAL A 104 9.55 7.80 22.35
C VAL A 104 8.65 8.10 23.57
N PRO A 105 8.67 9.33 24.12
CA PRO A 105 7.79 9.69 25.24
C PRO A 105 6.31 9.48 24.91
N ALA A 106 5.50 9.21 25.93
CA ALA A 106 4.05 9.24 25.78
C ALA A 106 3.59 10.63 25.33
N CYS A 107 2.64 10.67 24.39
CA CYS A 107 2.08 11.91 23.86
C CYS A 107 0.59 12.00 24.17
N ARG A 108 0.11 13.22 24.39
CA ARG A 108 -1.29 13.52 24.72
C ARG A 108 -1.80 14.62 23.81
N PHE A 109 -2.77 14.30 22.97
CA PHE A 109 -3.37 15.23 22.02
C PHE A 109 -4.78 15.61 22.45
N SER A 110 -5.22 16.81 22.04
CA SER A 110 -6.65 17.13 22.03
C SER A 110 -7.36 16.23 21.02
N ALA A 111 -8.44 15.57 21.42
CA ALA A 111 -9.19 14.68 20.54
C ALA A 111 -9.73 15.43 19.31
N ALA A 112 -10.17 16.69 19.48
CA ALA A 112 -10.64 17.51 18.37
C ALA A 112 -9.53 17.83 17.36
N GLN A 113 -8.33 18.18 17.85
CA GLN A 113 -7.18 18.47 16.97
C GLN A 113 -6.71 17.21 16.24
N TYR A 114 -6.63 16.10 16.97
CA TYR A 114 -6.24 14.80 16.44
C TYR A 114 -7.20 14.31 15.35
N ASP A 115 -8.50 14.31 15.63
CA ASP A 115 -9.53 13.84 14.70
C ASP A 115 -9.58 14.70 13.43
N ALA A 116 -9.39 16.02 13.57
CA ALA A 116 -9.30 16.95 12.44
C ALA A 116 -8.07 16.69 11.58
N GLU A 117 -6.92 16.43 12.20
CA GLU A 117 -5.68 16.15 11.47
C GLU A 117 -5.72 14.81 10.73
N VAL A 118 -6.25 13.75 11.37
CA VAL A 118 -6.44 12.45 10.72
C VAL A 118 -7.40 12.59 9.53
N ALA A 119 -8.51 13.32 9.70
CA ALA A 119 -9.44 13.58 8.60
C ALA A 119 -8.81 14.41 7.47
N ARG A 120 -7.99 15.41 7.79
CA ARG A 120 -7.25 16.21 6.80
C ARG A 120 -6.28 15.33 6.02
N ALA A 121 -5.48 14.51 6.70
CA ALA A 121 -4.52 13.62 6.06
C ALA A 121 -5.21 12.54 5.18
N GLU A 122 -6.38 12.05 5.59
CA GLU A 122 -7.21 11.15 4.76
C GLU A 122 -7.80 11.83 3.52
N ALA A 123 -8.17 13.11 3.65
CA ALA A 123 -8.72 13.91 2.56
C ALA A 123 -7.64 14.49 1.64
N ASP A 124 -6.38 14.53 2.10
CA ASP A 124 -5.25 14.90 1.28
C ASP A 124 -5.11 13.85 0.18
N ARG A 125 -5.31 14.27 -1.06
CA ARG A 125 -5.14 13.45 -2.26
C ARG A 125 -3.99 13.94 -3.13
N SER A 126 -3.24 14.94 -2.67
CA SER A 126 -2.16 15.57 -3.44
C SER A 126 -0.99 14.62 -3.72
N TRP A 127 -0.88 13.54 -2.95
CA TRP A 127 0.09 12.45 -3.11
C TRP A 127 -0.42 11.28 -3.96
N GLN A 128 -1.73 11.20 -4.26
CA GLN A 128 -2.28 10.20 -5.18
C GLN A 128 -2.13 10.73 -6.61
N TRP A 129 -1.24 10.14 -7.41
CA TRP A 129 -1.31 10.37 -8.86
C TRP A 129 -2.46 9.56 -9.45
N PRO A 130 -3.00 9.96 -10.62
CA PRO A 130 -4.17 9.32 -11.23
C PRO A 130 -4.12 7.79 -11.29
N GLY A 131 -2.91 7.22 -11.42
CA GLY A 131 -2.66 5.78 -11.48
C GLY A 131 -3.13 5.00 -10.26
N THR A 132 -2.97 5.53 -9.05
CA THR A 132 -3.44 4.83 -7.83
C THR A 132 -4.97 4.71 -7.82
N MET A 133 -5.69 5.78 -8.17
CA MET A 133 -7.16 5.74 -8.16
C MET A 133 -7.69 4.84 -9.29
N VAL A 134 -7.07 4.86 -10.47
CA VAL A 134 -7.41 3.92 -11.54
C VAL A 134 -7.09 2.48 -11.14
N ALA A 135 -5.96 2.23 -10.47
CA ALA A 135 -5.59 0.91 -9.97
C ALA A 135 -6.62 0.37 -8.97
N ASP A 136 -6.98 1.15 -7.93
CA ASP A 136 -7.97 0.73 -6.92
C ASP A 136 -9.33 0.40 -7.57
N LEU A 137 -9.79 1.24 -8.50
CA LEU A 137 -11.06 1.04 -9.20
C LEU A 137 -11.01 -0.19 -10.13
N LEU A 138 -9.90 -0.38 -10.83
CA LEU A 138 -9.70 -1.52 -11.72
C LEU A 138 -9.56 -2.83 -10.94
N GLU A 139 -8.85 -2.83 -9.81
CA GLU A 139 -8.73 -3.98 -8.92
C GLU A 139 -10.11 -4.42 -8.40
N ALA A 140 -10.92 -3.49 -7.90
CA ALA A 140 -12.29 -3.78 -7.45
C ALA A 140 -13.16 -4.39 -8.56
N LYS A 141 -12.98 -3.95 -9.81
CA LYS A 141 -13.68 -4.50 -10.98
C LYS A 141 -13.20 -5.91 -11.33
N LEU A 142 -11.89 -6.12 -11.38
CA LEU A 142 -11.30 -7.39 -11.82
C LEU A 142 -11.40 -8.50 -10.76
N THR A 143 -11.52 -8.14 -9.48
CA THR A 143 -11.77 -9.08 -8.36
C THR A 143 -13.26 -9.36 -8.15
N GLY A 144 -14.15 -8.52 -8.68
CA GLY A 144 -15.60 -8.69 -8.57
C GLY A 144 -16.13 -9.90 -9.34
N ASP A 145 -17.28 -10.42 -8.88
CA ASP A 145 -18.01 -11.48 -9.57
C ASP A 145 -18.38 -11.02 -11.00
N GLY A 146 -17.89 -11.74 -12.01
CA GLY A 146 -18.17 -11.44 -13.42
C GLY A 146 -17.09 -10.66 -14.17
N SER A 147 -15.88 -10.52 -13.61
CA SER A 147 -14.73 -9.82 -14.20
C SER A 147 -14.22 -10.33 -15.55
N GLY A 148 -14.87 -11.30 -16.20
CA GLY A 148 -14.45 -11.87 -17.49
C GLY A 148 -13.17 -12.71 -17.44
N LEU A 149 -12.25 -12.45 -16.50
CA LEU A 149 -10.96 -13.17 -16.36
C LEU A 149 -11.14 -14.67 -16.13
N ALA A 150 -12.18 -15.05 -15.39
CA ALA A 150 -12.50 -16.46 -15.14
C ALA A 150 -12.81 -17.24 -16.43
N ALA A 151 -13.30 -16.59 -17.48
CA ALA A 151 -13.53 -17.24 -18.77
C ALA A 151 -12.22 -17.68 -19.46
N TRP A 152 -11.09 -17.09 -19.05
CA TRP A 152 -9.75 -17.36 -19.57
C TRP A 152 -8.90 -18.16 -18.58
N ASP A 153 -9.50 -18.72 -17.52
CA ASP A 153 -8.80 -19.41 -16.44
C ASP A 153 -7.68 -18.55 -15.81
N CYS A 154 -7.94 -17.25 -15.70
CA CYS A 154 -7.06 -16.27 -15.09
C CYS A 154 -7.72 -15.66 -13.84
N GLU A 155 -6.89 -15.20 -12.90
CA GLU A 155 -7.30 -14.33 -11.79
C GLU A 155 -6.37 -13.14 -11.66
N LEU A 156 -6.89 -12.04 -11.10
CA LEU A 156 -6.05 -10.92 -10.71
C LEU A 156 -5.19 -11.35 -9.51
N GLU A 157 -3.88 -11.20 -9.64
CA GLU A 157 -2.96 -11.37 -8.53
C GLU A 157 -2.63 -10.04 -7.86
N ALA A 158 -2.35 -9.01 -8.67
CA ALA A 158 -2.05 -7.68 -8.17
C ALA A 158 -2.21 -6.61 -9.25
N ILE A 159 -2.39 -5.35 -8.83
CA ILE A 159 -2.10 -4.18 -9.66
C ILE A 159 -1.00 -3.39 -8.98
N TRP A 160 0.06 -3.08 -9.73
CA TRP A 160 1.19 -2.29 -9.26
C TRP A 160 1.12 -0.89 -9.85
N ASP A 161 0.96 0.10 -8.98
CA ASP A 161 1.02 1.51 -9.29
C ASP A 161 2.37 2.08 -8.82
N GLY A 162 3.36 2.01 -9.72
CA GLY A 162 4.68 2.55 -9.47
C GLY A 162 4.64 4.07 -9.33
N TRP A 163 5.05 4.58 -8.18
CA TRP A 163 5.09 6.03 -7.92
C TRP A 163 6.14 6.77 -8.76
N ASN A 164 7.14 6.04 -9.23
CA ASN A 164 8.16 6.49 -10.17
C ASN A 164 7.64 6.56 -11.61
N GLU A 165 6.45 6.02 -11.89
CA GLU A 165 5.86 5.93 -13.23
C GLU A 165 4.36 6.27 -13.16
N PRO A 166 4.04 7.54 -12.82
CA PRO A 166 2.68 7.94 -12.49
C PRO A 166 1.70 7.87 -13.68
N ASP A 167 2.22 7.74 -14.89
CA ASP A 167 1.50 7.56 -16.15
C ASP A 167 1.30 6.07 -16.49
N ARG A 168 1.45 5.18 -15.50
CA ARG A 168 1.41 3.74 -15.73
C ARG A 168 0.93 2.94 -14.53
N ILE A 169 0.28 1.81 -14.82
CA ILE A 169 0.07 0.72 -13.89
C ILE A 169 0.44 -0.60 -14.56
N ASP A 170 0.86 -1.56 -13.76
CA ASP A 170 1.22 -2.90 -14.18
C ASP A 170 0.19 -3.89 -13.58
N VAL A 171 -0.61 -4.55 -14.42
CA VAL A 171 -1.61 -5.54 -13.98
C VAL A 171 -0.98 -6.92 -14.04
N VAL A 172 -1.02 -7.65 -12.93
CA VAL A 172 -0.48 -9.00 -12.80
C VAL A 172 -1.63 -10.00 -12.69
N LEU A 173 -1.67 -10.94 -13.62
CA LEU A 173 -2.63 -12.02 -13.68
C LEU A 173 -1.95 -13.35 -13.38
N ARG A 174 -2.62 -14.22 -12.63
CA ARG A 174 -2.21 -15.59 -12.37
C ARG A 174 -3.00 -16.56 -13.25
N HIS A 175 -2.31 -17.59 -13.74
CA HIS A 175 -2.91 -18.71 -14.48
C HIS A 175 -2.22 -20.03 -14.11
N PRO A 176 -2.96 -21.14 -13.91
CA PRO A 176 -4.42 -21.24 -13.91
C PRO A 176 -5.06 -20.63 -12.67
N ARG A 177 -6.37 -20.42 -12.69
CA ARG A 177 -7.10 -19.81 -11.58
C ARG A 177 -7.08 -20.73 -10.35
N GLY A 178 -6.85 -20.16 -9.16
CA GLY A 178 -6.89 -20.89 -7.89
C GLY A 178 -5.81 -21.95 -7.73
N CYS A 179 -4.70 -21.86 -8.47
CA CYS A 179 -3.57 -22.77 -8.32
C CYS A 179 -2.83 -22.55 -7.00
N ASP A 180 -2.34 -23.63 -6.39
CA ASP A 180 -1.41 -23.54 -5.26
C ASP A 180 0.00 -23.35 -5.79
N GLU A 181 0.60 -22.17 -5.53
CA GLU A 181 1.94 -21.83 -6.02
C GLU A 181 3.04 -22.82 -5.62
N ARG A 182 2.81 -23.62 -4.57
CA ARG A 182 3.77 -24.62 -4.06
C ARG A 182 3.62 -25.98 -4.73
N GLU A 183 2.44 -26.28 -5.26
CA GLU A 183 2.09 -27.62 -5.75
C GLU A 183 1.85 -27.62 -7.26
N ASP A 184 1.38 -26.49 -7.82
CA ASP A 184 0.94 -26.38 -9.20
C ASP A 184 1.95 -25.70 -10.13
N HIS A 185 1.84 -26.04 -11.41
CA HIS A 185 2.52 -25.34 -12.49
C HIS A 185 1.72 -24.10 -12.87
N TRP A 186 2.21 -22.93 -12.47
CA TRP A 186 1.53 -21.65 -12.67
C TRP A 186 2.42 -20.63 -13.38
N LEU A 187 1.80 -19.60 -13.94
CA LEU A 187 2.44 -18.47 -14.60
C LEU A 187 1.85 -17.14 -14.13
N GLN A 188 2.72 -16.14 -14.02
CA GLN A 188 2.35 -14.74 -13.87
C GLN A 188 2.44 -14.04 -15.21
N PHE A 189 1.36 -13.35 -15.56
CA PHE A 189 1.23 -12.56 -16.76
C PHE A 189 1.14 -11.08 -16.37
N GLY A 190 2.11 -10.30 -16.79
CA GLY A 190 2.09 -8.86 -16.62
C GLY A 190 1.60 -8.12 -17.84
N ILE A 191 0.73 -7.14 -17.63
CA ILE A 191 0.19 -6.26 -18.65
C ILE A 191 0.38 -4.82 -18.19
N ARG A 192 1.17 -4.09 -18.96
CA ARG A 192 1.49 -2.68 -18.70
C ARG A 192 0.44 -1.78 -19.34
N LEU A 193 -0.25 -0.98 -18.52
CA LEU A 193 -1.33 -0.11 -18.96
C LEU A 193 -0.95 1.37 -18.75
N PRO A 194 -1.08 2.23 -19.78
CA PRO A 194 -0.89 3.66 -19.60
C PRO A 194 -2.03 4.27 -18.80
N ILE A 195 -1.71 5.26 -17.98
CA ILE A 195 -2.63 6.09 -17.21
C ILE A 195 -2.54 7.52 -17.70
N THR A 196 -3.71 8.15 -17.88
CA THR A 196 -3.83 9.56 -18.25
C THR A 196 -4.36 10.39 -17.07
N ALA A 197 -4.40 11.71 -17.23
CA ALA A 197 -5.02 12.62 -16.26
C ALA A 197 -6.56 12.69 -16.38
N ASP A 198 -7.17 11.85 -17.23
CA ASP A 198 -8.63 11.83 -17.44
C ASP A 198 -9.37 11.28 -16.22
N ASP A 199 -10.71 11.37 -16.23
CA ASP A 199 -11.58 10.79 -15.19
C ASP A 199 -11.20 9.34 -14.83
N PRO A 200 -10.77 9.07 -13.59
CA PRO A 200 -10.29 7.75 -13.19
C PRO A 200 -11.36 6.66 -13.23
N VAL A 201 -12.64 7.00 -13.02
CA VAL A 201 -13.76 6.06 -13.14
C VAL A 201 -13.91 5.59 -14.58
N GLY A 202 -14.05 6.53 -15.52
CA GLY A 202 -14.13 6.21 -16.94
C GLY A 202 -12.87 5.53 -17.48
N GLN A 203 -11.67 5.85 -16.96
CA GLN A 203 -10.45 5.14 -17.32
C GLN A 203 -10.50 3.68 -16.85
N ALA A 204 -10.84 3.41 -15.58
CA ALA A 204 -10.93 2.05 -15.06
C ALA A 204 -11.94 1.19 -15.84
N GLU A 205 -13.10 1.73 -16.21
CA GLU A 205 -14.09 1.05 -17.05
C GLU A 205 -13.55 0.67 -18.43
N ARG A 206 -12.81 1.58 -19.08
CA ARG A 206 -12.20 1.30 -20.39
C ARG A 206 -11.10 0.25 -20.29
N LEU A 207 -10.29 0.28 -19.23
CA LEU A 207 -9.22 -0.68 -19.01
C LEU A 207 -9.76 -2.08 -18.70
N GLU A 208 -10.78 -2.18 -17.86
CA GLU A 208 -11.52 -3.44 -17.60
C GLU A 208 -12.07 -4.03 -18.90
N ALA A 209 -12.80 -3.22 -19.68
CA ALA A 209 -13.37 -3.68 -20.95
C ALA A 209 -12.28 -4.17 -21.92
N ARG A 210 -11.13 -3.48 -21.97
CA ARG A 210 -9.99 -3.90 -22.80
C ARG A 210 -9.37 -5.22 -22.33
N LEU A 211 -9.17 -5.39 -21.03
CA LEU A 211 -8.55 -6.60 -20.46
C LEU A 211 -9.41 -7.85 -20.59
N THR A 212 -10.73 -7.67 -20.76
CA THR A 212 -11.70 -8.77 -20.71
C THR A 212 -12.37 -9.06 -22.05
N ALA A 213 -12.16 -8.21 -23.07
CA ALA A 213 -12.71 -8.39 -24.41
C ALA A 213 -12.14 -9.62 -25.14
N GLU A 214 -10.86 -9.94 -24.93
CA GLU A 214 -10.14 -11.06 -25.54
C GLU A 214 -9.28 -11.77 -24.47
N ASP A 215 -8.58 -12.85 -24.83
CA ASP A 215 -7.68 -13.54 -23.91
C ASP A 215 -6.55 -12.59 -23.46
N PRO A 216 -6.50 -12.19 -22.18
CA PRO A 216 -5.52 -11.21 -21.70
C PRO A 216 -4.08 -11.70 -21.85
N ARG A 217 -3.87 -13.03 -21.88
CA ARG A 217 -2.55 -13.64 -22.05
C ARG A 217 -1.96 -13.43 -23.43
N ALA A 218 -2.78 -13.12 -24.44
CA ALA A 218 -2.32 -12.88 -25.81
C ALA A 218 -1.45 -11.61 -25.93
N THR A 219 -1.69 -10.63 -25.06
CA THR A 219 -0.93 -9.36 -25.00
C THR A 219 -0.01 -9.24 -23.79
N ALA A 220 -0.05 -10.22 -22.89
CA ALA A 220 0.72 -10.20 -21.65
C ALA A 220 2.15 -10.74 -21.84
N GLN A 221 3.03 -10.37 -20.93
CA GLN A 221 4.38 -10.92 -20.81
C GLN A 221 4.43 -11.86 -19.62
N VAL A 222 5.17 -12.97 -19.72
CA VAL A 222 5.43 -13.82 -18.56
C VAL A 222 6.41 -13.10 -17.65
N TRP A 223 6.00 -12.84 -16.41
CA TRP A 223 6.80 -12.17 -15.38
C TRP A 223 7.23 -13.11 -14.25
N GLY A 224 6.68 -14.33 -14.18
CA GLY A 224 6.98 -15.25 -13.09
C GLY A 224 6.20 -16.55 -13.18
N GLY A 225 6.28 -17.36 -12.12
CA GLY A 225 5.72 -18.71 -12.05
C GLY A 225 6.76 -19.82 -12.23
N SER A 226 6.46 -20.82 -13.05
CA SER A 226 7.32 -21.99 -13.27
C SER A 226 7.89 -22.05 -14.69
N PRO A 227 9.23 -22.20 -14.87
CA PRO A 227 9.82 -22.42 -16.20
C PRO A 227 9.24 -23.64 -16.93
N ALA A 228 8.93 -24.71 -16.19
CA ALA A 228 8.31 -25.91 -16.75
C ALA A 228 6.86 -25.65 -17.23
N ALA A 229 6.12 -24.78 -16.53
CA ALA A 229 4.80 -24.35 -16.96
C ALA A 229 4.89 -23.52 -18.26
N ALA A 230 5.87 -22.61 -18.34
CA ALA A 230 6.09 -21.79 -19.52
C ALA A 230 6.42 -22.63 -20.75
N GLU A 231 7.33 -23.61 -20.62
CA GLU A 231 7.65 -24.54 -21.71
C GLU A 231 6.43 -25.33 -22.15
N LYS A 232 5.69 -25.92 -21.20
CA LYS A 232 4.50 -26.74 -21.49
C LYS A 232 3.38 -25.94 -22.16
N LEU A 233 3.20 -24.68 -21.78
CA LEU A 233 2.16 -23.79 -22.29
C LEU A 233 2.62 -22.97 -23.51
N GLY A 234 3.88 -23.13 -23.94
CA GLY A 234 4.43 -22.47 -25.14
C GLY A 234 4.83 -21.01 -24.94
N TYR A 235 5.02 -20.57 -23.69
CA TYR A 235 5.48 -19.22 -23.37
C TYR A 235 7.00 -19.16 -23.21
N ARG A 236 7.57 -18.02 -23.61
CA ARG A 236 8.98 -17.73 -23.37
C ARG A 236 9.18 -17.31 -21.92
N TRP A 237 10.08 -17.99 -21.21
CA TRP A 237 10.49 -17.58 -19.86
C TRP A 237 11.26 -16.25 -19.90
N PRO A 238 10.96 -15.28 -19.00
CA PRO A 238 11.65 -14.00 -18.98
C PRO A 238 13.13 -14.18 -18.60
N PRO A 239 14.07 -13.47 -19.26
CA PRO A 239 15.49 -13.51 -18.91
C PRO A 239 15.83 -12.72 -17.65
N GLU A 240 15.04 -11.68 -17.33
CA GLU A 240 15.15 -10.80 -16.17
C GLU A 240 13.75 -10.45 -15.69
N TYR A 241 13.58 -10.29 -14.38
CA TYR A 241 12.28 -9.91 -13.82
C TYR A 241 12.07 -8.39 -13.92
N PRO A 242 10.83 -7.93 -14.15
CA PRO A 242 10.55 -6.50 -14.31
C PRO A 242 10.77 -5.66 -13.05
N TRP A 243 10.98 -6.27 -11.88
CA TRP A 243 11.34 -5.59 -10.63
C TRP A 243 12.86 -5.54 -10.37
N ASP A 244 13.68 -6.14 -11.24
CA ASP A 244 15.14 -6.10 -11.15
C ASP A 244 15.77 -4.96 -11.98
N SER A 245 14.94 -4.12 -12.64
CA SER A 245 15.34 -2.96 -13.48
C SER A 245 15.13 -1.61 -12.80
#